data_AF-A0A1Q8SWR3-F1
#
_entry.id   AF-A0A1Q8SWR3-F1
#
_cell.length_a   1.000
_cell.length_b   1.000
_cell.length_c   1.000
_cell.angle_alpha   90.00
_cell.angle_beta   90.00
_cell.angle_gamma   90.00
#
_symmetry.space_group_name_H-M   'P 1'
#
loop_
_entity.id
_entity.type
_entity.pdbx_description
1 polymer ?
#
loop_
_entity_poly.entity_id
_entity_poly.type
_entity_poly.pdbx_seq_one_letter_code
_entity_poly.pdbx_strand_id
1 'polypeptide(L)'
;MSRVLILSAEVSRRLAPLLVLTLLAGCQSSMGPMSWTSGYRQVAVANPQSADVTVGQMATLPNLCQSQPEDEGLITLPPGCANDLNLQLMVADPRDLTHGRDMGPAMAGPVAKAASERLDDRARANERRAMLENEARSAMGNTATTGGL
;
A
#
# COMPACT_ATOMS: atom_id res chain seq x y z
N MET A 1 40.22 8.86 -47.70
CA MET A 1 39.48 9.49 -46.56
C MET A 1 37.96 9.23 -46.60
N SER A 2 37.29 9.05 -47.74
CA SER A 2 35.83 8.81 -47.79
C SER A 2 35.32 7.48 -47.20
N ARG A 3 36.12 6.41 -47.17
CA ARG A 3 35.66 5.09 -46.66
C ARG A 3 35.50 5.03 -45.14
N VAL A 4 36.21 5.87 -44.39
CA VAL A 4 36.15 5.91 -42.91
C VAL A 4 34.88 6.63 -42.43
N LEU A 5 34.44 7.67 -43.14
CA LEU A 5 33.22 8.43 -42.81
C LEU A 5 31.92 7.64 -43.08
N ILE A 6 31.91 6.77 -44.09
CA ILE A 6 30.74 5.93 -44.43
C ILE A 6 30.53 4.83 -43.39
N LEU A 7 31.61 4.23 -42.88
CA LEU A 7 31.56 3.20 -41.84
C LEU A 7 30.99 3.75 -40.52
N SER A 8 31.36 4.99 -40.16
CA SER A 8 30.85 5.66 -38.95
C SER A 8 29.34 5.95 -39.03
N ALA A 9 28.83 6.34 -40.20
CA ALA A 9 27.41 6.68 -40.36
C ALA A 9 26.47 5.46 -40.30
N GLU A 10 26.88 4.32 -40.86
CA GLU A 10 26.09 3.07 -40.79
C GLU A 10 26.08 2.45 -39.39
N VAL A 11 27.21 2.54 -38.67
CA VAL A 11 27.32 2.10 -37.28
C VAL A 11 26.41 2.95 -36.38
N SER A 12 26.40 4.28 -36.54
CA SER A 12 25.50 5.18 -35.80
C SER A 12 24.02 4.94 -36.08
N ARG A 13 23.65 4.57 -37.32
CA ARG A 13 22.25 4.30 -37.71
C ARG A 13 21.72 2.99 -37.13
N ARG A 14 22.59 2.00 -36.89
CA ARG A 14 22.26 0.70 -36.27
C ARG A 14 22.27 0.74 -34.75
N LEU A 15 23.07 1.63 -34.16
CA LEU A 15 23.19 1.80 -32.69
C LEU A 15 22.00 2.55 -32.07
N ALA A 16 21.43 3.53 -32.77
CA ALA A 16 20.29 4.31 -32.26
C ALA A 16 19.05 3.46 -31.87
N PRO A 17 18.55 2.51 -32.70
CA PRO A 17 17.41 1.69 -32.29
C PRO A 17 17.76 0.74 -31.14
N LEU A 18 19.02 0.26 -31.09
CA LEU A 18 19.49 -0.66 -30.06
C LEU A 18 19.58 0.04 -28.69
N LEU A 19 20.02 1.30 -28.67
CA LEU A 19 20.06 2.12 -27.46
C LEU A 19 18.65 2.44 -26.94
N VAL A 20 17.70 2.73 -27.82
CA VAL A 20 16.28 2.89 -27.44
C VAL A 20 15.70 1.60 -26.87
N LEU A 21 15.94 0.45 -27.49
CA LEU A 21 15.52 -0.86 -26.96
C LEU A 21 16.12 -1.16 -25.57
N THR A 22 17.37 -0.78 -25.31
CA THR A 22 17.98 -0.93 -23.97
C THR A 22 17.37 0.00 -22.93
N LEU A 23 16.94 1.21 -23.32
CA LEU A 23 16.25 2.16 -22.43
C LEU A 23 14.84 1.67 -22.04
N LEU A 24 14.11 1.01 -22.96
CA LEU A 24 12.80 0.44 -22.65
C LEU A 24 12.86 -0.85 -21.82
N ALA A 25 13.96 -1.60 -21.85
CA ALA A 25 14.15 -2.79 -21.02
C ALA A 25 14.48 -2.48 -19.54
N GLY A 26 14.80 -1.22 -19.21
CA GLY A 26 15.20 -0.79 -17.87
C GLY A 26 14.07 -0.63 -16.85
N CYS A 27 12.80 -0.69 -17.25
CA CYS A 27 11.65 -0.53 -16.35
C CYS A 27 11.19 -1.85 -15.69
N GLN A 28 12.11 -2.77 -15.40
CA GLN A 28 11.83 -3.86 -14.46
C GLN A 28 11.90 -3.28 -13.05
N SER A 29 10.79 -2.74 -12.55
CA SER A 29 10.62 -2.41 -11.14
C SER A 29 10.54 -3.72 -10.33
N SER A 30 11.68 -4.40 -10.14
CA SER A 30 11.77 -5.43 -9.12
C SER A 30 11.88 -4.72 -7.78
N MET A 31 10.75 -4.46 -7.14
CA MET A 31 10.75 -4.20 -5.72
C MET A 31 11.34 -5.47 -5.09
N GLY A 32 12.54 -5.36 -4.50
CA GLY A 32 13.21 -6.48 -3.84
C GLY A 32 12.31 -7.11 -2.77
N PRO A 33 12.66 -8.29 -2.26
CA PRO A 33 11.82 -8.98 -1.29
C PRO A 33 11.50 -8.04 -0.13
N MET A 34 10.23 -7.63 -0.01
CA MET A 34 9.77 -6.85 1.13
C MET A 34 9.84 -7.76 2.34
N SER A 35 10.77 -7.47 3.26
CA SER A 35 10.78 -8.12 4.57
C SER A 35 9.61 -7.57 5.37
N TRP A 36 8.52 -8.33 5.42
CA TRP A 36 7.37 -8.06 6.26
C TRP A 36 7.45 -8.91 7.52
N THR A 37 7.29 -8.29 8.70
CA THR A 37 7.13 -9.02 9.95
C THR A 37 5.64 -9.25 10.17
N SER A 38 5.26 -10.52 10.38
CA SER A 38 3.87 -10.81 10.70
C SER A 38 3.51 -10.21 12.05
N GLY A 39 2.35 -9.56 12.13
CA GLY A 39 1.73 -9.15 13.39
C GLY A 39 1.22 -10.33 14.23
N TYR A 40 1.40 -11.56 13.72
CA TYR A 40 0.91 -12.81 14.27
C TYR A 40 2.04 -13.83 14.35
N ARG A 41 1.90 -14.79 15.26
CA ARG A 41 2.81 -15.93 15.42
C ARG A 41 2.03 -17.23 15.59
N GLN A 42 2.66 -18.35 15.25
CA GLN A 42 2.10 -19.66 15.58
C GLN A 42 2.61 -20.10 16.96
N VAL A 43 1.69 -20.57 17.81
CA VAL A 43 1.99 -21.12 19.14
C VAL A 43 1.39 -22.52 19.24
N ALA A 44 2.10 -23.42 19.92
CA ALA A 44 1.54 -24.70 20.32
C ALA A 44 0.58 -24.46 21.49
N VAL A 45 -0.69 -24.83 21.32
CA VAL A 45 -1.69 -24.74 22.37
C VAL A 45 -1.91 -26.14 22.93
N ALA A 46 -1.90 -26.26 24.26
CA ALA A 46 -2.26 -27.49 24.93
C ALA A 46 -3.73 -27.83 24.61
N ASN A 47 -4.00 -29.05 24.17
CA ASN A 47 -5.36 -29.51 23.97
C ASN A 47 -5.95 -29.90 25.33
N PRO A 48 -6.98 -29.20 25.84
CA PRO A 48 -7.55 -29.47 27.16
C PRO A 48 -8.27 -30.83 27.25
N GLN A 49 -8.49 -31.52 26.13
CA GLN A 49 -9.20 -32.81 26.06
C GLN A 49 -8.27 -34.03 25.92
N SER A 50 -6.98 -33.83 25.72
CA SER A 50 -6.00 -34.92 25.64
C SER A 50 -4.86 -34.70 26.62
N ALA A 51 -4.70 -35.62 27.58
CA ALA A 51 -3.54 -35.67 28.46
C ALA A 51 -2.22 -36.01 27.73
N ASP A 52 -2.30 -36.27 26.41
CA ASP A 52 -1.17 -36.52 25.54
C ASP A 52 -0.62 -35.18 25.00
N VAL A 53 0.49 -34.73 25.61
CA VAL A 53 1.21 -33.50 25.27
C VAL A 53 1.81 -33.54 23.85
N THR A 54 1.81 -34.70 23.20
CA THR A 54 2.50 -34.92 21.92
C THR A 54 1.77 -34.39 20.68
N VAL A 55 0.48 -34.03 20.78
CA VAL A 55 -0.29 -33.42 19.68
C VAL A 55 -0.84 -32.06 20.12
N GLY A 56 0.06 -31.12 20.38
CA GLY A 56 -0.31 -29.72 20.57
C GLY A 56 -0.89 -29.15 19.28
N GLN A 57 -2.11 -28.61 19.34
CA GLN A 57 -2.71 -27.95 18.18
C GLN A 57 -2.00 -26.62 17.96
N MET A 58 -1.47 -26.39 16.76
CA MET A 58 -0.89 -25.10 16.41
C MET A 58 -2.00 -24.07 16.22
N ALA A 59 -1.92 -22.95 16.93
CA ALA A 59 -2.83 -21.83 16.78
C ALA A 59 -2.07 -20.57 16.41
N THR A 60 -2.65 -19.76 15.53
CA THR A 60 -2.12 -18.43 15.19
C THR A 60 -2.64 -17.42 16.22
N LEU A 61 -1.75 -16.68 16.88
CA LEU A 61 -2.10 -15.63 17.84
C LEU A 61 -1.48 -14.28 17.45
N PRO A 62 -2.17 -13.15 17.71
CA PRO A 62 -1.57 -11.83 17.56
C PRO A 62 -0.36 -11.66 18.47
N ASN A 63 0.66 -10.93 18.01
CA ASN A 63 1.85 -10.62 18.80
C ASN A 63 1.52 -9.73 20.01
N LEU A 64 0.45 -8.94 19.95
CA LEU A 64 -0.05 -8.18 21.10
C LEU A 64 -0.70 -9.08 22.17
N CYS A 65 -1.15 -10.28 21.79
CA CYS A 65 -1.73 -11.25 22.72
C CYS A 65 -0.61 -12.11 23.33
N GLN A 66 0.20 -11.48 24.18
CA GLN A 66 1.22 -12.13 25.00
C GLN A 66 0.92 -11.85 26.47
N SER A 67 0.86 -12.93 27.25
CA SER A 67 0.95 -12.87 28.71
C SER A 67 2.39 -13.18 29.12
N GLN A 68 2.81 -12.70 30.28
CA GLN A 68 4.08 -13.11 30.86
C GLN A 68 3.93 -14.55 31.36
N PRO A 69 5.00 -15.37 31.31
CA PRO A 69 4.93 -16.77 31.74
C PRO A 69 4.60 -16.93 33.23
N GLU A 70 4.84 -15.91 34.05
CA GLU A 70 4.47 -15.85 35.47
C GLU A 70 3.01 -15.43 35.74
N ASP A 71 2.26 -15.03 34.72
CA ASP A 71 0.87 -14.61 34.89
C ASP A 71 -0.04 -15.84 35.09
N GLU A 72 -0.57 -16.00 36.31
CA GLU A 72 -1.54 -17.05 36.66
C GLU A 72 -2.94 -16.48 36.94
N GLY A 73 -3.98 -17.25 36.64
CA GLY A 73 -5.37 -16.88 36.93
C GLY A 73 -6.07 -16.09 35.82
N LEU A 74 -6.90 -15.11 36.19
CA LEU A 74 -7.62 -14.26 35.23
C LEU A 74 -6.66 -13.22 34.64
N ILE A 75 -6.07 -13.54 33.50
CA ILE A 75 -5.12 -12.66 32.81
C ILE A 75 -5.90 -11.59 32.04
N THR A 76 -5.62 -10.33 32.35
CA THR A 76 -6.14 -9.21 31.56
C THR A 76 -5.35 -9.10 30.27
N LEU A 77 -6.04 -9.18 29.14
CA LEU A 77 -5.39 -9.06 27.83
C LEU A 77 -4.81 -7.65 27.63
N PRO A 78 -3.64 -7.51 26.98
CA PRO A 78 -3.10 -6.21 26.64
C PRO A 78 -4.06 -5.39 25.77
N PRO A 79 -4.03 -4.04 25.87
CA PRO A 79 -4.82 -3.17 25.00
C PRO A 79 -4.60 -3.52 23.52
N GLY A 80 -5.69 -3.64 22.77
CA GLY A 80 -5.65 -4.01 21.35
C GLY A 80 -5.71 -5.52 21.06
N CYS A 81 -5.34 -6.40 22.00
CA CYS A 81 -5.38 -7.85 21.76
C CYS A 81 -6.79 -8.36 21.43
N ALA A 82 -7.82 -7.89 22.15
CA ALA A 82 -9.21 -8.27 21.86
C ALA A 82 -9.66 -7.82 20.45
N ASN A 83 -9.21 -6.64 20.02
CA ASN A 83 -9.50 -6.16 18.67
C ASN A 83 -8.80 -7.03 17.62
N ASP A 84 -7.52 -7.34 17.80
CA ASP A 84 -6.76 -8.17 16.85
C ASP A 84 -7.31 -9.61 16.76
N LEU A 85 -7.74 -10.18 17.89
CA LEU A 85 -8.45 -11.46 17.89
C LEU A 85 -9.76 -11.38 17.10
N ASN A 86 -10.54 -10.32 17.26
CA ASN A 86 -11.74 -10.12 16.45
C ASN A 86 -11.41 -9.95 14.97
N LEU A 87 -10.37 -9.19 14.63
CA LEU A 87 -9.93 -9.00 13.25
C LEU A 87 -9.48 -10.33 12.62
N GLN A 88 -8.79 -11.18 13.38
CA GLN A 88 -8.38 -12.52 12.95
C GLN A 88 -9.57 -13.39 12.54
N LEU A 89 -10.72 -13.26 13.21
CA LEU A 89 -11.94 -14.00 12.86
C LEU A 89 -12.60 -13.52 11.56
N MET A 90 -12.24 -12.33 11.07
CA MET A 90 -12.75 -11.77 9.82
C MET A 90 -11.86 -12.07 8.61
N VAL A 91 -10.70 -12.70 8.82
CA VAL A 91 -9.76 -13.00 7.74
C VAL A 91 -10.30 -14.13 6.87
N ALA A 92 -10.18 -13.97 5.55
CA ALA A 92 -10.66 -14.95 4.58
C ALA A 92 -9.87 -16.28 4.63
N ASP A 93 -8.54 -16.21 4.73
CA ASP A 93 -7.65 -17.37 4.93
C ASP A 93 -6.69 -17.11 6.10
N PRO A 94 -6.83 -17.82 7.23
CA PRO A 94 -5.98 -17.61 8.41
C PRO A 94 -4.47 -17.77 8.16
N ARG A 95 -4.07 -18.48 7.10
CA ARG A 95 -2.66 -18.66 6.73
C ARG A 95 -2.02 -17.35 6.24
N ASP A 96 -2.84 -16.43 5.70
CA ASP A 96 -2.41 -15.13 5.21
C ASP A 96 -1.87 -14.25 6.35
N LEU A 97 -2.25 -14.53 7.60
CA LEU A 97 -1.78 -13.78 8.78
C LEU A 97 -0.30 -13.96 9.09
N THR A 98 0.30 -15.07 8.65
CA THR A 98 1.72 -15.36 8.86
C THR A 98 2.51 -15.40 7.57
N HIS A 99 1.88 -15.78 6.46
CA HIS A 99 2.56 -15.93 5.17
C HIS A 99 2.29 -14.77 4.20
N GLY A 100 1.26 -13.97 4.45
CA GLY A 100 0.77 -13.02 3.47
C GLY A 100 0.25 -13.72 2.21
N ARG A 101 0.03 -12.93 1.16
CA ARG A 101 -0.35 -13.42 -0.17
C ARG A 101 0.56 -12.81 -1.22
N ASP A 102 0.83 -13.57 -2.27
CA ASP A 102 1.42 -13.02 -3.47
C ASP A 102 0.46 -12.01 -4.10
N MET A 103 0.92 -10.76 -4.18
CA MET A 103 0.13 -9.64 -4.72
C MET A 103 0.12 -9.61 -6.25
N GLY A 104 0.83 -10.55 -6.90
CA GLY A 104 1.02 -10.60 -8.34
C GLY A 104 1.93 -9.47 -8.87
N PRO A 105 2.02 -9.31 -10.21
CA PRO A 105 2.77 -8.23 -10.82
C PRO A 105 2.26 -6.86 -10.36
N ALA A 106 3.17 -5.91 -10.12
CA ALA A 106 2.79 -4.56 -9.75
C ALA A 106 1.95 -3.90 -10.87
N MET A 107 0.69 -3.58 -10.58
CA MET A 107 -0.25 -2.98 -11.53
C MET A 107 -0.03 -1.46 -11.64
N ALA A 108 1.16 -1.04 -12.09
CA ALA A 108 1.55 0.37 -12.12
C ALA A 108 0.60 1.23 -12.98
N GLY A 109 0.24 0.76 -14.18
CA GLY A 109 -0.60 1.51 -15.11
C GLY A 109 -2.01 1.81 -14.56
N PRO A 110 -2.80 0.79 -14.17
CA PRO A 110 -4.12 0.99 -13.60
C PRO A 110 -4.11 1.83 -12.31
N VAL A 111 -3.12 1.62 -11.44
CA VAL A 111 -2.98 2.40 -10.20
C VAL A 111 -2.67 3.87 -10.51
N ALA A 112 -1.75 4.14 -11.44
CA ALA A 112 -1.42 5.51 -11.84
C ALA A 112 -2.63 6.22 -12.46
N LYS A 113 -3.43 5.52 -13.28
CA LYS A 113 -4.66 6.07 -13.87
C LYS A 113 -5.72 6.40 -12.82
N ALA A 114 -5.98 5.49 -11.89
CA ALA A 114 -6.92 5.74 -10.80
C ALA A 114 -6.47 6.92 -9.92
N ALA A 115 -5.16 7.02 -9.68
CA ALA A 115 -4.58 8.15 -8.96
C ALA A 115 -4.76 9.47 -9.72
N SER A 116 -4.49 9.51 -11.03
CA SER A 116 -4.69 10.72 -11.84
C SER A 116 -6.15 11.16 -11.86
N GLU A 117 -7.09 10.24 -12.05
CA GLU A 117 -8.53 10.54 -12.03
C GLU A 117 -8.93 11.18 -10.69
N ARG A 118 -8.44 10.63 -9.57
CA ARG A 118 -8.74 11.16 -8.23
C ARG A 118 -8.17 12.56 -8.00
N LEU A 119 -6.98 12.83 -8.53
CA LEU A 119 -6.32 14.13 -8.46
C LEU A 119 -7.04 15.16 -9.32
N ASP A 120 -7.44 14.79 -10.54
CA ASP A 120 -8.18 15.65 -11.46
C ASP A 120 -9.54 16.04 -10.88
N ASP A 121 -10.27 15.09 -10.27
CA ASP A 121 -11.52 15.36 -9.58
C ASP A 121 -11.34 16.34 -8.42
N ARG A 122 -10.23 16.19 -7.67
CA ARG A 122 -9.89 17.13 -6.60
C ARG A 122 -9.57 18.52 -7.14
N ALA A 123 -8.86 18.61 -8.26
CA ALA A 123 -8.55 19.88 -8.91
C ALA A 123 -9.83 20.60 -9.36
N ARG A 124 -10.73 19.91 -10.06
CA ARG A 124 -12.04 20.43 -10.47
C ARG A 124 -12.89 20.90 -9.29
N ALA A 125 -12.90 20.14 -8.19
CA ALA A 125 -13.62 20.52 -6.98
C ALA A 125 -13.04 21.80 -6.35
N ASN A 126 -11.71 21.95 -6.33
CA ASN A 126 -11.04 23.13 -5.82
C ASN A 126 -11.31 24.37 -6.69
N GLU A 127 -11.27 24.22 -8.02
CA GLU A 127 -11.61 25.30 -8.96
C GLU A 127 -13.05 25.79 -8.74
N ARG A 128 -14.00 24.87 -8.63
CA ARG A 128 -15.40 25.21 -8.34
C ARG A 128 -15.53 25.96 -7.02
N ARG A 129 -14.81 25.51 -5.99
CA ARG A 129 -14.80 26.19 -4.69
C ARG A 129 -14.23 27.61 -4.80
N ALA A 130 -13.13 27.80 -5.51
CA ALA A 130 -12.52 29.12 -5.70
C ALA A 130 -13.47 30.07 -6.46
N MET A 131 -14.18 29.57 -7.47
CA MET A 131 -15.20 30.33 -8.20
C MET A 131 -16.32 30.81 -7.27
N LEU A 132 -16.88 29.90 -6.46
CA LEU A 132 -17.95 30.22 -5.50
C LEU A 132 -17.47 31.20 -4.42
N GLU A 133 -16.23 31.06 -3.93
CA GLU A 133 -15.65 32.00 -2.97
C GLU A 133 -15.46 33.40 -3.58
N ASN A 134 -15.09 33.49 -4.87
CA ASN A 134 -14.99 34.77 -5.56
C ASN A 134 -16.37 35.41 -5.79
N GLU A 135 -17.36 34.64 -6.23
CA GLU A 135 -18.75 35.10 -6.38
C GLU A 135 -19.31 35.63 -5.05
N ALA A 136 -19.09 34.90 -3.94
CA ALA A 136 -19.50 35.34 -2.61
C ALA A 136 -18.84 36.67 -2.21
N ARG A 137 -17.53 36.81 -2.45
CA ARG A 137 -16.81 38.08 -2.17
C ARG A 137 -17.34 39.23 -3.02
N SER A 138 -17.57 39.01 -4.31
CA SER A 138 -18.12 40.02 -5.22
C SER A 138 -19.55 40.42 -4.83
N ALA A 139 -20.39 39.46 -4.44
CA ALA A 139 -21.74 39.73 -3.95
C ALA A 139 -21.72 40.59 -2.67
N MET A 140 -20.85 40.26 -1.71
CA MET A 140 -20.70 41.03 -0.47
C MET A 140 -20.16 42.45 -0.72
N GLY A 141 -19.21 42.60 -1.65
CA GLY A 141 -18.64 43.91 -2.04
C GLY A 141 -19.67 44.86 -2.64
N ASN A 142 -20.62 44.34 -3.43
CA ASN A 142 -21.70 45.15 -4.02
C ASN A 142 -22.78 45.55 -3.02
N THR A 143 -23.00 44.80 -1.94
CA THR A 143 -23.93 45.17 -0.86
C THR A 143 -23.34 46.17 0.14
N ALA A 144 -22.00 46.26 0.27
CA ALA A 144 -21.34 47.12 1.25
C ALA A 144 -21.27 48.61 0.85
N THR A 145 -21.54 48.97 -0.40
CA THR A 145 -21.43 50.37 -0.90
C THR A 145 -22.74 51.17 -0.86
N THR A 146 -23.83 50.61 -0.34
CA THR A 146 -25.14 51.31 -0.26
C THR A 146 -25.43 51.98 1.09
N GLY A 147 -24.50 51.92 2.04
CA GLY A 147 -24.67 52.46 3.41
C GLY A 147 -24.18 53.90 3.61
N GLY A 148 -24.34 54.79 2.64
CA GLY A 148 -23.90 56.18 2.74
C GLY A 148 -24.85 57.15 2.02
N LEU A 149 -25.99 57.42 2.65
CA LEU A 149 -26.82 58.62 2.44
C LEU A 149 -27.08 59.27 3.79
#